data_AF-A0A969EZ98-F1
#
_entry.id   AF-A0A969EZ98-F1
#
_cell.length_a   1.000
_cell.length_b   1.000
_cell.length_c   1.000
_cell.angle_alpha   90.00
_cell.angle_beta   90.00
_cell.angle_gamma   90.00
#
_symmetry.space_group_name_H-M   'P 1'
#
loop_
_entity.id
_entity.type
_entity.pdbx_description
1 polymer ?
#
loop_
_entity_poly.entity_id
_entity_poly.type
_entity_poly.pdbx_seq_one_letter_code
_entity_poly.pdbx_strand_id
1 'polypeptide(L)' 'MQDVALAHWFAIFGLGAAWHGLQILIVGGWPHSLRARQVAAADTDPALAFQRFWIEQYRLIGLTLTGLGLALAGWGFST' A
#
# COMPACT_ATOMS: atom_id res chain seq x y z
N MET A 1 18.73 -10.02 24.36
CA MET A 1 18.74 -10.89 23.15
C MET A 1 17.38 -10.93 22.46
N GLN A 2 16.26 -11.03 23.19
CA GLN A 2 14.92 -11.07 22.59
C GLN A 2 14.55 -9.76 21.87
N ASP A 3 14.93 -8.60 22.42
CA ASP A 3 14.61 -7.29 21.82
C ASP A 3 15.29 -7.10 20.45
N VAL A 4 16.55 -7.53 20.34
CA VAL A 4 17.31 -7.52 19.09
C VAL A 4 16.66 -8.44 18.04
N ALA A 5 16.16 -9.60 18.45
CA ALA A 5 15.45 -10.49 17.53
C ALA A 5 14.13 -9.88 17.04
N LEU A 6 13.37 -9.25 17.93
CA LEU A 6 12.12 -8.56 17.58
C LEU A 6 12.36 -7.39 16.62
N ALA A 7 13.41 -6.60 16.86
CA ALA A 7 13.83 -5.50 15.97
C ALA A 7 14.13 -6.00 14.55
N HIS A 8 14.91 -7.09 14.43
CA HIS A 8 15.17 -7.72 13.12
C HIS A 8 13.89 -8.23 12.45
N TRP A 9 12.96 -8.82 13.20
CA TRP A 9 11.68 -9.25 12.64
C TRP A 9 10.86 -8.09 12.12
N PHE A 10 10.80 -6.96 12.84
CA PHE A 10 10.14 -5.75 12.35
C PHE A 10 10.79 -5.20 11.09
N ALA A 11 12.12 -5.21 11.01
CA ALA A 11 12.84 -4.85 9.79
C ALA A 11 12.44 -5.76 8.60
N ILE A 12 12.48 -7.08 8.79
CA ILE A 12 12.18 -8.05 7.74
C ILE A 12 10.72 -7.95 7.28
N PHE A 13 9.77 -7.98 8.22
CA PHE A 13 8.35 -7.88 7.89
C PHE A 13 7.99 -6.53 7.29
N GLY A 14 8.57 -5.44 7.80
CA GLY A 14 8.38 -4.10 7.27
C GLY A 14 8.85 -3.98 5.82
N LEU A 15 10.07 -4.46 5.53
CA LEU A 15 10.60 -4.49 4.16
C LEU A 15 9.77 -5.38 3.24
N GLY A 16 9.32 -6.55 3.70
CA GLY A 16 8.45 -7.44 2.94
C GLY A 16 7.11 -6.80 2.60
N ALA A 17 6.46 -6.18 3.59
CA ALA A 17 5.22 -5.43 3.38
C ALA A 17 5.43 -4.25 2.42
N ALA A 18 6.52 -3.50 2.59
CA ALA A 18 6.82 -2.36 1.74
C ALA A 18 7.04 -2.76 0.28
N TRP A 19 7.82 -3.82 0.07
CA TRP A 19 8.09 -4.41 -1.24
C TRP A 19 6.80 -4.91 -1.91
N HIS A 20 5.94 -5.63 -1.17
CA HIS A 20 4.68 -6.11 -1.71
C HIS A 20 3.73 -4.96 -2.07
N GLY A 21 3.61 -3.97 -1.19
CA GLY A 21 2.84 -2.76 -1.45
C GLY A 21 3.32 -2.00 -2.69
N LEU A 22 4.65 -1.89 -2.87
CA LEU A 22 5.24 -1.22 -4.02
C LEU A 22 4.94 -1.96 -5.33
N GLN A 23 4.97 -3.29 -5.35
CA GLN A 23 4.56 -4.06 -6.52
C GLN A 23 3.10 -3.79 -6.92
N ILE A 24 2.20 -3.71 -5.94
CA ILE A 24 0.80 -3.36 -6.19
C ILE A 24 0.69 -1.95 -6.78
N LEU A 25 1.44 -0.98 -6.27
CA LEU A 25 1.46 0.38 -6.81
C LEU A 25 2.10 0.47 -8.20
N ILE A 26 3.10 -0.34 -8.49
CA ILE A 26 3.73 -0.41 -9.83
C ILE A 26 2.72 -0.91 -10.87
N VAL A 27 1.97 -1.96 -10.54
CA VAL A 27 0.98 -2.57 -11.46
C VAL A 27 -0.31 -1.75 -11.52
N GLY A 28 -0.85 -1.38 -10.36
CA GLY A 28 -2.13 -0.67 -10.25
C GLY A 28 -2.02 0.83 -10.51
N GLY A 29 -0.85 1.43 -10.28
CA GLY A 29 -0.65 2.88 -10.28
C GLY A 29 -1.03 3.56 -8.97
N TRP A 30 -0.86 4.89 -8.92
CA TRP A 30 -1.22 5.71 -7.75
C TRP A 30 -2.74 5.76 -7.51
N PRO A 31 -3.24 5.67 -6.26
CA PRO A 31 -4.67 5.82 -5.92
C PRO A 31 -5.28 7.09 -6.54
N HIS A 32 -6.41 6.94 -7.22
CA HIS A 32 -7.09 8.07 -7.87
C HIS A 32 -7.78 8.97 -6.85
N SER A 33 -8.28 8.39 -5.75
CA SER A 33 -8.88 9.10 -4.61
C SER A 33 -7.94 10.13 -3.96
N LEU A 34 -6.63 9.96 -4.11
CA LEU A 34 -5.62 10.88 -3.58
C LEU A 34 -5.13 11.91 -4.61
N ARG A 35 -5.60 11.84 -5.87
CA ARG A 35 -5.27 12.85 -6.88
C ARG A 35 -6.19 14.05 -6.69
N ALA A 36 -5.61 15.24 -6.62
CA ALA A 36 -6.33 16.50 -6.46
C ALA A 36 -7.26 16.87 -7.64
N ARG A 37 -7.40 16.02 -8.67
CA ARG A 37 -8.16 16.35 -9.88
C ARG A 37 -8.87 15.15 -10.49
N GLN A 38 -10.12 15.43 -10.84
CA GLN A 38 -11.10 14.68 -11.64
C GLN A 38 -11.96 13.70 -10.84
N VAL A 39 -13.09 14.23 -10.36
CA VAL A 39 -14.34 13.45 -10.34
C VAL A 39 -14.58 13.02 -11.77
N ALA A 40 -14.11 11.83 -12.14
CA ALA A 40 -14.50 11.23 -13.41
C ALA A 40 -16.04 11.14 -13.41
N ALA A 41 -16.66 11.44 -14.54
CA ALA A 41 -18.09 11.24 -14.70
C ALA A 41 -18.43 9.82 -14.23
N ALA A 42 -19.47 9.69 -13.40
CA ALA A 42 -19.87 8.40 -12.86
C ALA A 42 -20.08 7.41 -14.01
N ASP A 43 -19.47 6.23 -13.91
CA ASP A 43 -19.68 5.19 -14.90
C ASP A 43 -21.17 4.81 -14.90
N THR A 44 -21.78 4.87 -16.08
CA THR A 44 -23.18 4.49 -16.28
C THR A 44 -23.38 2.97 -16.26
N ASP A 45 -22.30 2.19 -16.41
CA ASP A 45 -22.29 0.73 -16.27
C ASP A 45 -21.89 0.32 -14.84
N PRO A 46 -22.80 -0.30 -14.06
CA PRO A 46 -22.53 -0.77 -12.70
C PRO A 46 -21.39 -1.79 -12.60
N ALA A 47 -21.21 -2.65 -13.61
CA ALA A 47 -20.16 -3.67 -13.57
C ALA A 47 -18.77 -3.02 -13.69
N LEU A 48 -18.65 -2.05 -14.59
CA LEU A 48 -17.43 -1.29 -14.78
C LEU A 48 -17.10 -0.42 -13.55
N ALA A 49 -18.13 0.20 -12.95
CA ALA A 49 -17.99 0.94 -11.70
C ALA A 49 -17.45 0.07 -10.56
N PHE A 50 -17.99 -1.14 -10.39
CA PHE A 50 -17.54 -2.09 -9.38
C PHE A 50 -16.09 -2.56 -9.62
N GLN A 51 -15.72 -2.83 -10.87
CA GLN A 51 -14.35 -3.20 -11.22
C GLN A 51 -13.37 -2.07 -10.85
N ARG A 52 -13.70 -0.81 -11.19
CA ARG A 52 -12.86 0.34 -10.84
C ARG A 52 -12.75 0.55 -9.34
N PHE A 53 -13.84 0.37 -8.60
CA PHE A 53 -13.83 0.40 -7.14
C PHE A 53 -12.81 -0.60 -6.59
N TRP A 54 -12.83 -1.85 -7.07
CA TRP A 54 -11.92 -2.89 -6.58
C TRP A 54 -10.45 -2.60 -6.91
N ILE A 55 -10.17 -2.09 -8.11
CA ILE A 55 -8.82 -1.65 -8.49
C ILE A 55 -8.35 -0.51 -7.56
N GLU A 56 -9.23 0.44 -7.24
CA GLU A 56 -8.89 1.53 -6.33
C GLU A 56 -8.60 1.03 -4.91
N GLN A 57 -9.35 0.04 -4.41
CA GLN A 57 -9.05 -0.59 -3.12
C GLN A 57 -7.67 -1.26 -3.13
N TYR A 58 -7.31 -1.97 -4.20
CA TYR A 58 -5.97 -2.55 -4.31
C TYR A 58 -4.87 -1.48 -4.29
N ARG A 59 -5.06 -0.35 -4.99
CA ARG A 59 -4.09 0.75 -4.95
C ARG A 59 -3.91 1.30 -3.53
N LEU A 60 -5.00 1.47 -2.79
CA LEU A 60 -4.97 1.94 -1.39
C LEU A 60 -4.29 0.93 -0.46
N ILE A 61 -4.52 -0.38 -0.67
CA ILE A 61 -3.80 -1.45 0.03
C ILE A 61 -2.31 -1.37 -0.28
N GLY A 62 -1.95 -1.22 -1.56
CA GLY A 62 -0.56 -1.05 -1.99
C GLY A 62 0.12 0.11 -1.26
N LEU A 63 -0.51 1.29 -1.27
CA LEU A 63 -0.01 2.47 -0.58
C LEU A 63 0.15 2.27 0.93
N THR A 64 -0.86 1.68 1.56
CA THR A 64 -0.84 1.43 3.01
C THR A 64 0.27 0.45 3.40
N LEU A 65 0.42 -0.64 2.63
CA LEU A 65 1.50 -1.61 2.83
C LEU A 65 2.88 -0.99 2.62
N THR A 66 3.05 -0.15 1.60
CA THR A 66 4.29 0.60 1.38
C THR A 66 4.60 1.52 2.56
N GLY A 67 3.65 2.38 2.95
CA GLY A 67 3.87 3.37 4.00
C GLY A 67 4.11 2.74 5.38
N LEU A 68 3.22 1.85 5.81
CA LEU A 68 3.34 1.18 7.11
C LEU A 68 4.51 0.19 7.14
N GLY A 69 4.80 -0.48 6.02
CA GLY A 69 5.96 -1.36 5.91
C GLY A 69 7.28 -0.60 6.08
N LEU A 70 7.43 0.56 5.42
CA LEU A 70 8.60 1.42 5.60
C LEU A 70 8.71 1.96 7.03
N ALA A 71 7.59 2.37 7.63
CA ALA A 71 7.58 2.83 9.02
C ALA A 71 8.00 1.72 10.00
N LEU A 72 7.47 0.50 9.81
CA LEU A 72 7.82 -0.67 10.63
C LEU A 72 9.28 -1.07 10.46
N ALA A 73 9.79 -1.03 9.22
CA ALA A 73 11.19 -1.32 8.95
C ALA A 73 12.12 -0.28 9.59
N GLY A 74 11.79 1.01 9.44
CA GLY A 74 12.53 2.11 10.05
C GLY A 74 12.56 2.00 11.57
N TRP A 75 11.43 1.63 12.19
CA TRP A 75 11.37 1.35 13.62
C TRP A 75 12.31 0.22 14.01
N GLY A 76 12.25 -0.92 13.31
CA GLY A 76 13.11 -2.09 13.56
C GLY A 76 14.61 -1.81 13.37
N PHE A 77 15.00 -0.81 12.58
CA PHE A 77 16.41 -0.38 12.46
C PHE A 77 16.84 0.64 13.53
N SER A 78 15.89 1.32 14.17
CA SER A 78 16.16 2.36 15.17
C SER A 78 16.24 1.83 16.61
N THR A 79 15.74 0.61 16.83
CA THR A 79 15.73 -0.11 18.11
C THR A 79 16.84 -1.15 18.17
#